data_AF-A0A847AAA6-F1
#
_entry.id   AF-A0A847AAA6-F1
#
_cell.length_a   1.000
_cell.length_b   1.000
_cell.length_c   1.000
_cell.angle_alpha   90.00
_cell.angle_beta   90.00
_cell.angle_gamma   90.00
#
_symmetry.space_group_name_H-M   'P 1'
#
loop_
_entity.id
_entity.type
_entity.pdbx_description
1 polymer ?
#
loop_
_entity_poly.entity_id
_entity_poly.type
_entity_poly.pdbx_seq_one_letter_code
_entity_poly.pdbx_strand_id
1 'polypeptide(L)'
;MFDIGTITTIIAFLIGIAIGLPIGWLFIGSTALGLFVAGAPATFMANTFFHSLDSSTIMAIAFFVFAGALISEAGLADRIVSFSYSLVGRLKGGLTGVGIVATL
;
A
#
# COMPACT_ATOMS: atom_id res chain seq x y z
N MET A 1 31.04 4.61 -13.36
CA MET A 1 30.15 5.65 -12.79
C MET A 1 28.76 5.61 -13.41
N PHE A 2 28.60 5.08 -14.63
CA PHE A 2 27.38 4.39 -15.05
C PHE A 2 27.78 3.00 -15.55
N ASP A 3 27.26 1.94 -14.94
CA ASP A 3 27.52 0.57 -15.38
C ASP A 3 26.53 0.19 -16.48
N ILE A 4 26.91 -0.77 -17.33
CA ILE A 4 26.12 -1.16 -18.50
C ILE A 4 24.71 -1.66 -18.13
N GLY A 5 24.57 -2.22 -16.92
CA GLY A 5 23.28 -2.58 -16.33
C GLY A 5 22.39 -1.37 -16.05
N THR A 6 22.93 -0.27 -15.49
CA THR A 6 22.18 0.95 -15.20
C THR A 6 21.65 1.61 -16.47
N ILE A 7 22.48 1.64 -17.53
CA ILE A 7 22.07 2.18 -18.84
C ILE A 7 20.94 1.32 -19.43
N THR A 8 21.05 0.00 -19.32
CA THR A 8 20.02 -0.93 -19.80
C THR A 8 18.69 -0.72 -19.08
N THR A 9 18.69 -0.54 -17.76
CA THR A 9 17.48 -0.22 -16.98
C THR A 9 16.79 1.03 -17.50
N ILE A 10 17.54 2.12 -17.67
CA ILE A 10 16.97 3.42 -18.07
C ILE A 10 16.38 3.33 -19.48
N ILE A 11 17.09 2.72 -20.41
CA ILE A 11 16.62 2.57 -21.80
C ILE A 11 15.36 1.70 -21.85
N ALA A 12 15.36 0.54 -21.18
CA ALA A 12 14.20 -0.36 -21.13
C ALA A 12 12.98 0.32 -20.49
N PHE A 13 13.19 1.10 -19.43
CA PHE A 13 12.13 1.86 -18.76
C PHE A 13 11.52 2.92 -19.69
N LEU A 14 12.35 3.72 -20.36
CA LEU A 14 11.88 4.77 -21.28
C LEU A 14 11.15 4.21 -22.51
N ILE A 15 11.66 3.12 -23.09
CA ILE A 15 10.99 2.41 -24.20
C ILE A 15 9.63 1.89 -23.73
N GLY A 16 9.58 1.29 -22.54
CA GLY A 16 8.35 0.76 -22.00
C GLY A 16 7.29 1.83 -21.69
N ILE A 17 7.71 3.02 -21.26
CA ILE A 17 6.83 4.20 -21.16
C ILE A 17 6.28 4.57 -22.55
N ALA A 18 7.14 4.62 -23.57
CA ALA A 18 6.73 4.99 -24.92
C ALA A 18 5.71 4.00 -25.53
N ILE A 19 5.77 2.72 -25.15
CA ILE A 19 4.81 1.67 -25.54
C ILE A 19 3.50 1.74 -24.72
N GLY A 20 3.46 2.54 -23.65
CA GLY A 20 2.26 2.72 -22.82
C GLY A 20 2.03 1.61 -21.79
N LEU A 21 3.08 0.90 -21.37
CA LEU A 21 2.97 -0.13 -20.33
C LEU A 21 2.67 0.50 -18.94
N PRO A 22 1.90 -0.17 -18.07
CA PRO A 22 1.68 0.31 -16.71
C PRO A 22 2.99 0.42 -15.93
N ILE A 23 3.15 1.53 -15.20
CA ILE A 23 4.40 1.92 -14.51
C ILE A 23 4.93 0.81 -13.57
N GLY A 24 4.04 0.08 -12.89
CA GLY A 24 4.44 -1.01 -11.99
C GLY A 24 5.21 -2.13 -12.72
N TRP A 25 4.76 -2.53 -13.91
CA TRP A 25 5.44 -3.54 -14.72
C TRP A 25 6.78 -3.04 -15.26
N LEU A 26 6.87 -1.73 -15.55
CA LEU A 26 8.09 -1.11 -16.01
C LEU A 26 9.18 -1.11 -14.95
N PHE A 27 8.85 -0.78 -13.70
CA PHE A 27 9.83 -0.82 -12.61
C PHE A 27 10.39 -2.22 -12.39
N ILE A 28 9.53 -3.24 -12.39
CA ILE A 28 9.95 -4.64 -12.20
C ILE A 28 10.78 -5.11 -13.40
N GLY A 29 10.26 -4.95 -14.62
CA GLY A 29 10.89 -5.46 -15.83
C GLY A 29 12.21 -4.77 -16.18
N SER A 30 12.26 -3.44 -16.14
CA SER A 30 13.47 -2.69 -16.48
C SER A 30 14.60 -2.94 -15.47
N THR A 31 14.27 -2.98 -14.16
CA THR A 31 15.25 -3.25 -13.11
C THR A 31 15.76 -4.70 -13.19
N ALA A 32 14.88 -5.66 -13.47
CA ALA A 32 15.27 -7.05 -13.68
C ALA A 32 16.22 -7.21 -14.87
N LEU A 33 15.94 -6.56 -16.00
CA LEU A 33 16.80 -6.58 -17.17
C LEU A 33 18.17 -5.94 -16.90
N GLY A 34 18.21 -4.79 -16.23
CA GLY A 34 19.47 -4.13 -15.90
C GLY A 34 20.33 -4.91 -14.92
N LEU A 35 19.72 -5.54 -13.90
CA LEU A 35 20.43 -6.41 -12.95
C LEU A 35 20.96 -7.69 -13.62
N PHE A 36 20.20 -8.26 -14.54
CA PHE A 36 20.65 -9.40 -15.35
C PHE A 36 21.87 -9.04 -16.19
N VAL A 37 21.85 -7.88 -16.88
CA VAL A 37 22.97 -7.39 -17.68
C VAL A 37 24.18 -6.99 -16.82
N ALA A 38 23.95 -6.55 -15.58
CA ALA A 38 25.03 -6.29 -14.61
C ALA A 38 25.68 -7.58 -14.04
N GLY A 39 25.16 -8.77 -14.37
CA GLY A 39 25.64 -10.04 -13.83
C GLY A 39 25.34 -10.21 -12.34
N ALA A 40 24.34 -9.49 -11.82
CA ALA A 40 23.94 -9.61 -10.42
C ALA A 40 23.36 -11.01 -10.15
N PRO A 41 23.68 -11.65 -9.01
CA PRO A 41 23.07 -12.91 -8.64
C PRO A 41 21.54 -12.78 -8.59
N ALA A 42 20.80 -13.75 -9.13
CA ALA A 42 19.34 -13.75 -9.05
C ALA A 42 18.82 -13.72 -7.59
N THR A 43 19.62 -14.23 -6.66
CA THR A 43 19.36 -14.16 -5.22
C THR A 43 19.33 -12.73 -4.69
N PHE A 44 20.12 -11.82 -5.25
CA PHE A 44 20.08 -10.39 -4.90
C PHE A 44 18.70 -9.80 -5.20
N MET A 45 18.17 -10.06 -6.40
CA MET A 45 16.84 -9.60 -6.80
C MET A 45 15.74 -10.17 -5.90
N ALA A 46 15.79 -11.47 -5.62
CA ALA A 46 14.83 -12.13 -4.74
C ALA A 46 14.86 -11.53 -3.33
N ASN A 47 16.06 -11.37 -2.76
CA ASN A 47 16.23 -10.81 -1.41
C ASN A 47 15.74 -9.36 -1.32
N THR A 48 16.04 -8.51 -2.31
CA THR A 48 15.54 -7.12 -2.33
C THR A 48 14.02 -7.06 -2.41
N PHE A 49 13.40 -7.95 -3.20
CA PHE A 49 11.95 -8.04 -3.29
C PHE A 49 11.32 -8.48 -1.96
N PHE A 50 11.86 -9.54 -1.34
CA PHE A 50 11.40 -10.00 -0.01
C PHE A 50 11.60 -8.94 1.07
N HIS A 51 12.74 -8.24 1.07
CA HIS A 51 12.99 -7.17 2.03
C HIS A 51 12.01 -6.01 1.90
N SER A 52 11.54 -5.72 0.67
CA SER A 52 10.52 -4.70 0.44
C SER A 52 9.14 -5.11 0.98
N LEU A 53 8.86 -6.42 1.02
CA LEU A 53 7.64 -6.97 1.61
C LEU A 53 7.70 -7.03 3.14
N ASP A 54 8.90 -7.19 3.70
CA ASP A 54 9.16 -7.13 5.14
C ASP A 54 9.22 -5.68 5.65
N SER A 55 8.15 -4.94 5.37
CA SER A 55 7.98 -3.56 5.80
C SER A 55 6.89 -3.46 6.86
N SER A 56 7.18 -2.71 7.92
CA SER A 56 6.19 -2.38 8.96
C SER A 56 4.93 -1.75 8.39
N THR A 57 5.01 -1.09 7.23
CA THR A 57 3.85 -0.50 6.54
C THR A 57 2.89 -1.55 6.01
N ILE A 58 3.40 -2.59 5.32
CA ILE A 58 2.55 -3.65 4.74
C ILE A 58 1.85 -4.43 5.86
N MET A 59 2.60 -4.75 6.92
CA MET A 59 2.06 -5.39 8.10
C MET A 59 1.03 -4.50 8.80
N ALA A 60 1.28 -3.19 8.92
CA ALA A 60 0.31 -2.25 9.49
C ALA A 60 -0.98 -2.20 8.66
N ILE A 61 -0.89 -2.14 7.32
CA ILE A 61 -2.07 -2.18 6.44
C ILE A 61 -2.87 -3.47 6.68
N ALA A 62 -2.19 -4.62 6.72
CA ALA A 62 -2.84 -5.91 6.97
C ALA A 62 -3.55 -5.92 8.34
N PHE A 63 -2.90 -5.42 9.39
CA PHE A 63 -3.51 -5.34 10.72
C PHE A 63 -4.64 -4.31 10.79
N PHE A 64 -4.58 -3.19 10.06
CA PHE A 64 -5.68 -2.24 9.97
C PHE A 64 -6.91 -2.85 9.29
N VAL A 65 -6.71 -3.59 8.19
CA VAL A 65 -7.80 -4.30 7.50
C VAL A 65 -8.38 -5.37 8.42
N PHE A 66 -7.54 -6.14 9.12
CA PHE A 66 -7.98 -7.15 10.07
C PHE A 66 -8.74 -6.56 11.26
N ALA A 67 -8.23 -5.49 11.88
CA ALA A 67 -8.90 -4.81 12.98
C ALA A 67 -10.23 -4.19 12.52
N GLY A 68 -10.29 -3.60 11.33
CA GLY A 68 -11.53 -3.09 10.75
C GLY A 68 -12.58 -4.19 10.54
N ALA A 69 -12.16 -5.33 10.00
CA ALA A 69 -13.04 -6.50 9.86
C ALA A 69 -13.52 -7.02 11.23
N LEU A 70 -12.63 -7.09 12.22
CA LEU A 70 -12.97 -7.52 13.58
C LEU A 70 -13.99 -6.56 14.24
N ILE A 71 -13.80 -5.25 14.11
CA ILE A 71 -14.71 -4.23 14.65
C ILE A 71 -16.11 -4.34 14.01
N SER A 72 -16.15 -4.59 12.70
CA SER A 72 -17.39 -4.81 11.97
C SER A 72 -18.09 -6.10 12.42
N GLU A 73 -17.37 -7.23 12.42
CA GLU A 73 -17.94 -8.55 12.72
C GLU A 73 -18.37 -8.69 14.18
N ALA A 74 -17.62 -8.09 15.12
CA ALA A 74 -17.96 -8.10 16.54
C ALA A 74 -19.16 -7.18 16.89
N GLY A 75 -19.71 -6.44 15.92
CA GLY A 75 -20.76 -5.44 16.15
C GLY A 75 -20.30 -4.26 17.00
N LEU A 76 -18.99 -4.05 17.14
CA LEU A 76 -18.42 -2.95 17.91
C LEU A 76 -18.70 -1.62 17.22
N ALA A 77 -18.68 -1.58 15.89
CA ALA A 77 -19.05 -0.41 15.10
C ALA A 77 -20.46 0.10 15.49
N ASP A 78 -21.47 -0.77 15.52
CA ASP A 78 -22.84 -0.41 15.86
C ASP A 78 -22.97 0.04 17.33
N ARG A 79 -22.21 -0.58 18.24
CA ARG A 79 -22.17 -0.18 19.66
C ARG A 79 -21.56 1.21 19.84
N ILE A 80 -20.49 1.53 19.10
CA ILE A 80 -19.87 2.87 19.13
C ILE A 80 -20.85 3.92 18.57
N VAL A 81 -21.50 3.64 17.44
CA VAL A 81 -22.46 4.57 16.83
C VAL A 81 -23.66 4.81 17.74
N SER A 82 -24.23 3.76 18.34
CA SER A 82 -25.36 3.90 19.27
C SER A 82 -24.99 4.65 20.55
N PHE A 83 -23.77 4.45 21.07
CA PHE A 83 -23.24 5.23 22.18
C PHE A 83 -23.12 6.72 21.81
N SER A 84 -22.49 7.04 20.68
CA SER A 84 -22.38 8.43 20.19
C SER A 84 -23.76 9.06 19.95
N TYR A 85 -24.71 8.28 19.45
CA TYR A 85 -26.10 8.71 19.28
C TYR A 85 -26.76 9.10 20.62
N SER A 86 -26.47 8.36 21.69
CA SER A 86 -26.99 8.68 23.02
C SER A 86 -26.44 9.99 23.60
N LEU A 87 -25.21 10.37 23.23
CA LEU A 87 -24.55 11.59 23.71
C LEU A 87 -25.07 12.85 23.01
N VAL A 88 -25.11 12.86 21.69
CA VAL A 88 -25.35 14.09 20.89
C VAL A 88 -26.51 13.98 19.91
N GLY A 89 -27.14 12.81 19.76
CA GLY A 89 -28.22 12.58 18.80
C GLY A 89 -29.53 13.34 19.08
N ARG A 90 -29.71 13.85 20.31
CA ARG A 90 -30.90 14.64 20.70
C ARG A 90 -30.85 16.10 20.24
N LEU A 91 -29.69 16.59 19.80
CA LEU A 91 -29.52 17.98 19.36
C LEU A 91 -30.04 18.18 17.93
N LYS A 92 -30.53 19.38 17.62
CA LYS A 92 -31.01 19.71 16.27
C LYS A 92 -29.81 19.74 15.31
N GLY A 93 -29.80 18.85 14.31
CA GLY A 93 -28.60 18.60 13.47
C GLY A 93 -27.61 17.59 14.07
N GLY A 94 -27.99 16.87 15.13
CA GLY A 94 -27.12 16.00 15.91
C GLY A 94 -26.49 14.84 15.15
N LEU A 95 -27.03 14.43 13.99
CA LEU A 95 -26.49 13.33 13.18
C LEU A 95 -25.02 13.59 12.76
N THR A 96 -24.69 14.83 12.38
CA THR A 96 -23.30 15.21 12.07
C THR A 96 -22.42 15.12 13.31
N GLY A 97 -22.95 15.54 14.48
CA GLY A 97 -22.27 15.39 15.76
C GLY A 97 -22.01 13.94 16.13
N VAL A 98 -22.97 13.04 15.88
CA VAL A 98 -22.80 11.59 16.10
C VAL A 98 -21.66 11.04 15.26
N GLY A 99 -21.57 11.44 13.98
CA GLY A 99 -20.47 11.03 13.09
C GLY A 99 -19.10 11.48 13.59
N ILE A 100 -18.99 12.73 14.05
CA ILE A 100 -17.74 13.27 14.64
C ILE A 100 -17.38 12.49 15.91
N VAL A 101 -18.33 12.32 16.84
CA VAL A 101 -18.09 11.65 18.13
C VAL A 101 -17.82 10.15 17.97
N ALA A 102 -18.40 9.48 16.98
CA ALA A 102 -18.15 8.06 16.71
C ALA A 102 -16.80 7.78 16.05
N THR A 103 -16.21 8.78 15.38
CA THR A 103 -14.93 8.63 14.65
C THR A 103 -13.72 9.13 15.47
N LEU A 104 -13.97 9.93 16.53
CA LEU A 104 -12.95 10.45 17.44
C LEU A 104 -12.46 9.37 18.41
#